data_AF-A0A453QQ29-F1
#
_entry.id   AF-A0A453QQ29-F1
#
_cell.length_a   1.000
_cell.length_b   1.000
_cell.length_c   1.000
_cell.angle_alpha   90.00
_cell.angle_beta   90.00
_cell.angle_gamma   90.00
#
_symmetry.space_group_name_H-M   'P 1'
#
loop_
_entity.id
_entity.type
_entity.pdbx_description
1 polymer ?
#
loop_
_entity_poly.entity_id
_entity_poly.type
_entity_poly.pdbx_seq_one_letter_code
_entity_poly.pdbx_strand_id
1 'polypeptide(L)'
;MPMWETKGAIIMALLHVGPVEFIYYWFHRALHHHFLYSRYHSHHHASIVTEPITAVIHPFVETLAYFLLFSIPMLIPIYMGYGSVLGVVLYLAYNDFINNMGRCNFELLPKWIFQRFPPVKYLMYTPSYHSLHHTKFRTNYSLAMPIYDYIFNTMDKSTDELYERTLIGTEETPDVVHLTHMTTLQSTYHLRVGIASVASRPSDNHVWYMWMIWPMACLSMVLAWVYGSSAFVVESLKLKKIMMQTWVIPRYNFQYSLIRERESINRLIEQAI
;
A
#
# COMPACT_ATOMS: atom_id res chain seq x y z
N MET A 1 -17.76 -20.54 16.03
CA MET A 1 -18.08 -19.13 15.74
C MET A 1 -18.95 -19.06 14.50
N PRO A 2 -19.96 -18.17 14.45
CA PRO A 2 -20.72 -17.89 13.23
C PRO A 2 -19.84 -17.26 12.13
N MET A 3 -20.34 -17.26 10.89
CA MET A 3 -19.67 -16.60 9.77
C MET A 3 -19.58 -15.08 9.97
N TRP A 4 -20.65 -14.45 10.46
CA TRP A 4 -20.73 -13.03 10.74
C TRP A 4 -21.46 -12.78 12.06
N GLU A 5 -21.00 -11.80 12.83
CA GLU A 5 -21.64 -11.31 14.04
C GLU A 5 -21.41 -9.80 14.14
N THR A 6 -22.48 -9.03 13.93
CA THR A 6 -22.42 -7.56 13.84
C THR A 6 -21.97 -6.93 15.15
N LYS A 7 -22.41 -7.44 16.31
CA LYS A 7 -21.98 -6.89 17.61
C LYS A 7 -20.47 -7.03 17.80
N GLY A 8 -19.93 -8.19 17.44
CA GLY A 8 -18.50 -8.45 17.50
C GLY A 8 -17.70 -7.54 16.57
N ALA A 9 -18.17 -7.34 15.34
CA ALA A 9 -17.55 -6.43 14.39
C ALA A 9 -17.53 -4.98 14.87
N ILE A 10 -18.60 -4.51 15.52
CA ILE A 10 -18.65 -3.17 16.12
C ILE A 10 -17.66 -3.05 17.28
N ILE A 11 -17.63 -4.03 18.19
CA ILE A 11 -16.68 -4.05 19.32
C ILE A 11 -15.24 -4.03 18.80
N MET A 12 -14.93 -4.85 17.80
CA MET A 12 -13.63 -4.91 17.15
C MET A 12 -13.21 -3.55 16.56
N ALA A 13 -14.10 -2.88 15.83
CA ALA A 13 -13.83 -1.55 15.28
C ALA A 13 -13.57 -0.51 16.37
N LEU A 14 -14.37 -0.50 17.44
CA LEU A 14 -14.19 0.41 18.58
C LEU A 14 -12.88 0.14 19.34
N LEU A 15 -12.51 -1.13 19.50
CA LEU A 15 -11.23 -1.51 20.12
C LEU A 15 -10.03 -1.09 19.27
N HIS A 16 -10.13 -1.18 17.95
CA HIS A 16 -9.10 -0.71 17.04
C HIS A 16 -8.95 0.81 17.16
N VAL A 17 -10.02 1.55 16.88
CA VAL A 17 -10.04 3.02 16.80
C VAL A 17 -9.66 3.68 18.14
N GLY A 18 -9.98 3.06 19.27
CA GLY A 18 -9.66 3.59 20.59
C GLY A 18 -8.37 2.98 21.17
N PRO A 19 -8.49 1.91 21.98
CA PRO A 19 -7.35 1.34 22.72
C PRO A 19 -6.13 0.96 21.87
N VAL A 20 -6.32 0.32 20.72
CA VAL A 20 -5.18 -0.16 19.92
C VAL A 20 -4.36 1.00 19.37
N GLU A 21 -5.02 1.98 18.75
CA GLU A 21 -4.35 3.18 18.24
C GLU A 21 -3.63 3.94 19.35
N PHE A 22 -4.27 4.10 20.52
CA PHE A 22 -3.67 4.80 21.65
C PHE A 22 -2.43 4.07 22.19
N ILE A 23 -2.53 2.77 22.44
CA ILE A 23 -1.42 1.96 22.96
C ILE A 23 -0.28 1.91 21.93
N TYR A 24 -0.62 1.75 20.64
CA TYR A 24 0.38 1.78 19.57
C TYR A 24 1.13 3.10 19.56
N TYR A 25 0.43 4.24 19.57
CA TYR A 25 1.05 5.57 19.50
C TYR A 25 2.13 5.74 20.59
N TRP A 26 1.80 5.38 21.83
CA TRP A 26 2.75 5.51 22.94
C TRP A 26 3.88 4.49 22.88
N PHE A 27 3.59 3.25 22.51
CA PHE A 27 4.62 2.22 22.35
C PHE A 27 5.60 2.59 21.24
N HIS A 28 5.09 2.98 20.07
CA HIS A 28 5.88 3.41 18.94
C HIS A 28 6.72 4.65 19.28
N ARG A 29 6.13 5.65 19.92
CA ARG A 29 6.88 6.82 20.40
C ARG A 29 7.98 6.43 21.40
N ALA A 30 7.74 5.46 22.28
CA ALA A 30 8.75 4.93 23.19
C ALA A 30 9.87 4.18 22.44
N LEU A 31 9.55 3.44 21.39
CA LEU A 31 10.55 2.78 20.53
C LEU A 31 11.52 3.78 19.89
N HIS A 32 11.10 5.03 19.67
CA HIS A 32 11.97 6.11 19.19
C HIS A 32 12.84 6.76 20.28
N HIS A 33 12.73 6.33 21.54
CA HIS A 33 13.71 6.66 22.56
C HIS A 33 15.03 5.95 22.27
N HIS A 34 16.16 6.67 22.38
CA HIS A 34 17.49 6.21 21.96
C HIS A 34 17.84 4.76 22.33
N PHE A 35 17.50 4.32 23.55
CA PHE A 35 17.77 2.97 24.04
C PHE A 35 17.01 1.88 23.28
N LEU A 36 15.70 2.09 23.06
CA LEU A 36 14.83 1.14 22.36
C LEU A 36 15.05 1.24 20.85
N TYR A 37 15.29 2.44 20.35
CA TYR A 37 15.54 2.67 18.93
C TYR A 37 16.73 1.86 18.46
N SER A 38 17.89 1.98 19.12
CA SER A 38 19.10 1.31 18.67
C SER A 38 19.01 -0.22 18.69
N ARG A 39 18.11 -0.80 19.51
CA ARG A 39 18.02 -2.26 19.75
C ARG A 39 16.86 -2.92 19.03
N TYR A 40 15.75 -2.21 18.88
CA TYR A 40 14.49 -2.79 18.41
C TYR A 40 13.98 -2.07 17.16
N HIS A 41 14.13 -0.75 17.04
CA HIS A 41 13.42 -0.03 15.97
C HIS A 41 14.31 0.46 14.82
N SER A 42 15.64 0.51 15.01
CA SER A 42 16.59 1.01 14.02
C SER A 42 16.63 0.18 12.73
N HIS A 43 16.44 -1.14 12.82
CA HIS A 43 16.40 -2.00 11.63
C HIS A 43 15.18 -1.68 10.76
N HIS A 44 14.00 -1.49 11.37
CA HIS A 44 12.80 -1.09 10.65
C HIS A 44 13.04 0.21 9.85
N HIS A 45 13.70 1.16 10.50
CA HIS A 45 14.08 2.47 9.96
C HIS A 45 15.30 2.46 9.02
N ALA A 46 15.99 1.33 8.85
CA ALA A 46 17.07 1.22 7.88
C ALA A 46 16.56 1.39 6.44
N SER A 47 15.27 1.11 6.21
CA SER A 47 14.56 1.43 4.97
C SER A 47 14.00 2.85 5.05
N ILE A 48 14.79 3.83 4.60
CA ILE A 48 14.38 5.24 4.54
C ILE A 48 13.34 5.46 3.43
N VAL A 49 13.53 4.78 2.29
CA VAL A 49 12.52 4.69 1.23
C VAL A 49 11.75 3.40 1.48
N THR A 50 10.62 3.51 2.16
CA THR A 50 9.83 2.35 2.58
C THR A 50 9.29 1.58 1.39
N GLU A 51 9.16 0.28 1.53
CA GLU A 51 8.39 -0.56 0.61
C GLU A 51 7.31 -1.29 1.42
N PRO A 52 6.21 -1.79 0.81
CA PRO A 52 5.15 -2.47 1.55
C PRO A 52 5.68 -3.56 2.50
N ILE A 53 6.70 -4.30 2.06
CA ILE A 53 7.35 -5.35 2.87
C ILE A 53 7.98 -4.82 4.17
N THR A 54 8.41 -3.55 4.22
CA THR A 54 8.93 -2.90 5.43
C THR A 54 7.90 -2.93 6.57
N ALA A 55 6.60 -3.02 6.26
CA ALA A 55 5.52 -3.04 7.24
C ALA A 55 5.60 -4.20 8.25
N VAL A 56 6.24 -5.31 7.87
CA VAL A 56 6.33 -6.52 8.69
C VAL A 56 7.75 -6.81 9.18
N ILE A 57 8.72 -5.96 8.83
CA ILE A 57 10.13 -6.14 9.22
C ILE A 57 10.38 -5.39 10.53
N HIS A 58 10.31 -6.14 11.62
CA HIS A 58 10.69 -5.69 12.95
C HIS A 58 11.45 -6.81 13.69
N PRO A 59 12.33 -6.48 14.65
CA PRO A 59 12.95 -7.47 15.53
C PRO A 59 11.91 -8.23 16.34
N PHE A 60 12.25 -9.46 16.72
CA PHE A 60 11.33 -10.44 17.32
C PHE A 60 10.45 -9.88 18.45
N VAL A 61 11.04 -9.13 19.39
CA VAL A 61 10.30 -8.59 20.55
C VAL A 61 9.29 -7.52 20.13
N GLU A 62 9.66 -6.67 19.17
CA GLU A 62 8.75 -5.66 18.64
C GLU A 62 7.60 -6.33 17.86
N THR A 63 7.91 -7.33 17.04
CA THR A 63 6.90 -8.15 16.35
C THR A 63 5.95 -8.83 17.34
N LEU A 64 6.47 -9.39 18.44
CA LEU A 64 5.64 -10.01 19.48
C LEU A 64 4.72 -8.98 20.15
N ALA A 65 5.23 -7.78 20.46
CA ALA A 65 4.42 -6.70 21.04
C ALA A 65 3.28 -6.28 20.11
N TYR A 66 3.57 -6.10 18.81
CA TYR A 66 2.54 -5.79 17.82
C TYR A 66 1.54 -6.93 17.62
N PHE A 67 2.00 -8.19 17.61
CA PHE A 67 1.11 -9.35 17.52
C PHE A 67 0.13 -9.39 18.69
N LEU A 68 0.62 -9.17 19.92
CA LEU A 68 -0.25 -9.09 21.10
C LEU A 68 -1.23 -7.92 21.00
N LEU A 69 -0.76 -6.74 20.60
CA LEU A 69 -1.60 -5.55 20.45
C LEU A 69 -2.72 -5.75 19.41
N PHE A 70 -2.39 -6.26 18.22
CA PHE A 70 -3.38 -6.51 17.17
C PHE A 70 -4.27 -7.72 17.43
N SER A 71 -3.89 -8.60 18.36
CA SER A 71 -4.77 -9.69 18.80
C SER A 71 -5.96 -9.17 19.62
N ILE A 72 -5.86 -8.00 20.26
CA ILE A 72 -6.89 -7.46 21.16
C ILE A 72 -8.26 -7.34 20.48
N PRO A 73 -8.41 -6.68 19.30
CA PRO A 73 -9.72 -6.52 18.67
C PRO A 73 -10.31 -7.82 18.13
N MET A 74 -9.49 -8.86 17.94
CA MET A 74 -9.95 -10.19 17.55
C MET A 74 -10.38 -11.01 18.76
N LEU A 75 -9.54 -11.08 19.79
CA LEU A 75 -9.74 -11.97 20.93
C LEU A 75 -10.86 -11.50 21.85
N ILE A 76 -11.00 -10.19 22.10
CA ILE A 76 -12.04 -9.69 23.02
C ILE A 76 -13.45 -10.07 22.55
N PRO A 77 -13.88 -9.78 21.31
CA PRO A 77 -15.19 -10.24 20.82
C PRO A 77 -15.36 -11.75 20.89
N ILE A 78 -14.30 -12.53 20.60
CA ILE A 78 -14.34 -14.00 20.69
C ILE A 78 -14.63 -14.46 22.12
N TYR A 79 -13.91 -13.95 23.11
CA TYR A 79 -14.10 -14.29 24.52
C TYR A 79 -15.45 -13.81 25.08
N MET A 80 -15.98 -12.70 24.56
CA MET A 80 -17.31 -12.21 24.90
C MET A 80 -18.45 -13.03 24.25
N GLY A 81 -18.14 -14.03 23.42
CA GLY A 81 -19.13 -14.84 22.69
C GLY A 81 -19.69 -14.17 21.44
N TYR A 82 -19.11 -13.04 21.00
CA TYR A 82 -19.49 -12.29 19.80
C TYR A 82 -18.50 -12.48 18.63
N GLY A 83 -17.61 -13.47 18.68
CA GLY A 83 -16.62 -13.71 17.64
C GLY A 83 -17.23 -14.17 16.31
N SER A 84 -16.68 -13.70 15.19
CA SER A 84 -17.07 -14.17 13.85
C SER A 84 -15.87 -14.43 12.94
N VAL A 85 -15.99 -15.43 12.07
CA VAL A 85 -14.91 -15.83 11.15
C VAL A 85 -14.59 -14.70 10.18
N LEU A 86 -15.60 -14.13 9.53
CA LEU A 86 -15.38 -13.06 8.56
C LEU A 86 -14.89 -11.77 9.23
N GLY A 87 -15.32 -11.47 10.46
CA GLY A 87 -14.80 -10.32 11.22
C GLY A 87 -13.30 -10.40 11.44
N VAL A 88 -12.80 -11.55 11.88
CA VAL A 88 -11.36 -11.80 12.05
C VAL A 88 -10.60 -11.65 10.73
N VAL A 89 -11.09 -12.28 9.66
CA VAL A 89 -10.45 -12.20 8.33
C VAL A 89 -10.40 -10.77 7.81
N LEU A 90 -11.51 -10.03 7.91
CA LEU A 90 -11.58 -8.65 7.46
C LEU A 90 -10.68 -7.73 8.29
N TYR A 91 -10.54 -7.96 9.59
CA TYR A 91 -9.66 -7.18 10.45
C TYR A 91 -8.18 -7.40 10.12
N LEU A 92 -7.77 -8.65 9.90
CA LEU A 92 -6.42 -8.97 9.44
C LEU A 92 -6.15 -8.31 8.08
N ALA A 93 -7.07 -8.46 7.13
CA ALA A 93 -6.96 -7.85 5.81
C ALA A 93 -6.88 -6.31 5.89
N TYR A 94 -7.68 -5.69 6.77
CA TYR A 94 -7.64 -4.24 7.00
C TYR A 94 -6.30 -3.79 7.57
N ASN A 95 -5.80 -4.44 8.63
CA ASN A 95 -4.51 -4.10 9.22
C ASN A 95 -3.39 -4.24 8.20
N ASP A 96 -3.34 -5.35 7.45
CA ASP A 96 -2.34 -5.55 6.41
C ASP A 96 -2.46 -4.49 5.32
N PHE A 97 -3.68 -4.20 4.85
CA PHE A 97 -3.91 -3.22 3.80
C PHE A 97 -3.42 -1.83 4.21
N ILE A 98 -3.85 -1.33 5.37
CA ILE A 98 -3.45 0.00 5.84
C ILE A 98 -1.94 0.06 6.03
N ASN A 99 -1.35 -0.93 6.71
CA ASN A 99 0.09 -0.94 6.96
C ASN A 99 0.90 -0.93 5.64
N ASN A 100 0.53 -1.77 4.67
CA ASN A 100 1.17 -1.80 3.36
C ASN A 100 0.96 -0.50 2.57
N MET A 101 -0.26 0.07 2.60
CA MET A 101 -0.56 1.36 1.97
C MET A 101 0.36 2.47 2.50
N GLY A 102 0.67 2.49 3.80
CA GLY A 102 1.56 3.51 4.37
C GLY A 102 2.99 3.47 3.85
N ARG A 103 3.41 2.34 3.31
CA ARG A 103 4.80 2.07 2.91
C ARG A 103 4.94 1.82 1.42
N CYS A 104 3.87 1.99 0.64
CA CYS A 104 3.93 1.78 -0.80
C CYS A 104 4.50 2.97 -1.59
N ASN A 105 4.73 4.13 -0.95
CA ASN A 105 5.13 5.40 -1.58
C ASN A 105 4.22 5.85 -2.73
N PHE A 106 2.95 5.42 -2.73
CA PHE A 106 1.98 5.78 -3.76
C PHE A 106 0.69 6.25 -3.12
N GLU A 107 0.28 7.48 -3.42
CA GLU A 107 -0.93 8.08 -2.86
C GLU A 107 -2.19 7.43 -3.41
N LEU A 108 -2.84 6.59 -2.59
CA LEU A 108 -4.11 5.95 -2.94
C LEU A 108 -5.32 6.84 -2.66
N LEU A 109 -5.18 7.86 -1.82
CA LEU A 109 -6.28 8.70 -1.38
C LEU A 109 -6.33 9.99 -2.20
N PRO A 110 -7.32 10.15 -3.10
CA PRO A 110 -7.46 11.38 -3.86
C PRO A 110 -7.94 12.54 -2.98
N LYS A 111 -7.47 13.75 -3.32
CA LYS A 111 -7.72 14.98 -2.57
C LYS A 111 -9.20 15.27 -2.28
N TRP A 112 -10.09 14.90 -3.21
CA TRP A 112 -11.53 15.14 -3.06
C TRP A 112 -12.12 14.42 -1.84
N ILE A 113 -11.55 13.29 -1.39
CA ILE A 113 -12.01 12.58 -0.19
C ILE A 113 -11.85 13.46 1.03
N PHE A 114 -10.68 14.07 1.20
CA PHE A 114 -10.39 14.96 2.33
C PHE A 114 -11.18 16.27 2.24
N GLN A 115 -11.48 16.76 1.03
CA GLN A 115 -12.34 17.94 0.85
C GLN A 115 -13.80 17.66 1.19
N ARG A 116 -14.33 16.50 0.78
CA ARG A 116 -15.73 16.13 1.00
C ARG A 116 -16.00 15.62 2.41
N PHE A 117 -15.02 14.95 3.01
CA PHE A 117 -15.06 14.37 4.35
C PHE A 117 -13.78 14.72 5.14
N PRO A 118 -13.64 15.98 5.60
CA PRO A 118 -12.45 16.43 6.33
C PRO A 118 -12.03 15.55 7.53
N PRO A 119 -12.96 14.97 8.31
CA PRO A 119 -12.57 14.11 9.44
C PRO A 119 -11.70 12.90 9.07
N VAL A 120 -11.80 12.40 7.83
CA VAL A 120 -11.02 11.24 7.36
C VAL A 120 -9.51 11.45 7.52
N LYS A 121 -9.05 12.70 7.41
CA LYS A 121 -7.64 13.08 7.61
C LYS A 121 -7.08 12.66 8.98
N TYR A 122 -7.93 12.60 10.00
CA TYR A 122 -7.54 12.19 11.35
C TYR A 122 -7.70 10.68 11.59
N LEU A 123 -8.49 10.01 10.77
CA LEU A 123 -8.86 8.59 10.91
C LEU A 123 -8.06 7.68 9.97
N MET A 124 -7.29 8.22 9.04
CA MET A 124 -6.48 7.45 8.11
C MET A 124 -5.29 8.28 7.65
N TYR A 125 -4.07 7.75 7.85
CA TYR A 125 -2.86 8.37 7.34
C TYR A 125 -2.72 8.17 5.82
N THR A 126 -1.80 8.92 5.23
CA THR A 126 -1.34 8.74 3.84
C THR A 126 0.07 8.13 3.77
N PRO A 127 0.48 7.52 2.65
CA PRO A 127 1.87 7.13 2.44
C PRO A 127 2.87 8.28 2.69
N SER A 128 2.57 9.51 2.26
CA SER A 128 3.40 10.69 2.55
C SER A 128 3.59 10.94 4.04
N TYR A 129 2.55 10.77 4.84
CA TYR A 129 2.62 10.90 6.30
C TYR A 129 3.63 9.92 6.90
N HIS A 130 3.56 8.65 6.50
CA HIS A 130 4.44 7.61 7.04
C HIS A 130 5.84 7.65 6.44
N SER A 131 6.00 8.11 5.19
CA SER A 131 7.32 8.38 4.59
C SER A 131 8.08 9.48 5.37
N LEU A 132 7.38 10.52 5.83
CA LEU A 132 7.98 11.53 6.72
C LEU A 132 8.43 10.93 8.05
N HIS A 133 7.70 9.96 8.59
CA HIS A 133 8.12 9.23 9.78
C HIS A 133 9.49 8.54 9.57
N HIS A 134 9.65 7.80 8.47
CA HIS A 134 10.89 7.09 8.11
C HIS A 134 12.06 7.99 7.71
N THR A 135 11.81 9.26 7.41
CA THR A 135 12.86 10.23 7.01
C THR A 135 13.22 11.21 8.12
N LYS A 136 12.28 11.56 9.01
CA LYS A 136 12.49 12.52 10.10
C LYS A 136 12.64 11.86 11.47
N PHE A 137 12.15 10.62 11.64
CA PHE A 137 12.23 9.78 12.84
C PHE A 137 11.56 10.33 14.11
N ARG A 138 11.21 11.62 14.16
CA ARG A 138 10.73 12.31 15.37
C ARG A 138 9.31 12.85 15.26
N THR A 139 8.57 12.39 14.26
CA THR A 139 7.23 12.85 13.92
C THR A 139 6.38 11.68 13.47
N ASN A 140 5.05 11.85 13.43
CA ASN A 140 4.11 10.94 12.79
C ASN A 140 4.15 9.51 13.37
N TYR A 141 3.81 9.33 14.65
CA TYR A 141 3.92 8.05 15.39
C TYR A 141 2.66 7.17 15.36
N SER A 142 1.50 7.68 14.97
CA SER A 142 0.24 6.95 14.94
C SER A 142 0.30 5.67 14.10
N LEU A 143 -0.53 4.69 14.48
CA LEU A 143 -0.70 3.44 13.74
C LEU A 143 -1.38 3.73 12.42
N ALA A 144 -2.72 3.80 12.37
CA ALA A 144 -3.52 4.09 11.18
C ALA A 144 -4.12 5.49 11.23
N MET A 145 -4.37 5.99 12.44
CA MET A 145 -5.16 7.20 12.66
C MET A 145 -4.27 8.34 13.17
N PRO A 146 -3.93 9.36 12.34
CA PRO A 146 -3.09 10.49 12.75
C PRO A 146 -3.58 11.31 13.94
N ILE A 147 -4.81 11.09 14.41
CA ILE A 147 -5.44 11.85 15.50
C ILE A 147 -4.53 12.09 16.71
N TYR A 148 -3.75 11.09 17.13
CA TYR A 148 -2.86 11.23 18.29
C TYR A 148 -1.66 12.13 18.01
N ASP A 149 -1.11 12.12 16.80
CA ASP A 149 -0.08 13.09 16.40
C ASP A 149 -0.59 14.52 16.34
N TYR A 150 -1.87 14.73 16.01
CA TYR A 150 -2.52 16.03 16.13
C TYR A 150 -2.71 16.44 17.61
N ILE A 151 -3.23 15.54 18.45
CA ILE A 151 -3.49 15.80 19.88
C ILE A 151 -2.20 16.13 20.62
N PHE A 152 -1.14 15.36 20.39
CA PHE A 152 0.15 15.49 21.09
C PHE A 152 1.18 16.33 20.35
N ASN A 153 0.78 16.98 19.25
CA ASN A 153 1.62 17.88 18.45
C ASN A 153 2.93 17.24 17.98
N THR A 154 2.84 16.00 17.49
CA THR A 154 3.95 15.24 16.89
C THR A 154 3.80 15.06 15.37
N MET A 155 2.80 15.70 14.76
CA MET A 155 2.58 15.69 13.31
C MET A 155 3.62 16.57 12.59
N ASP A 156 4.23 16.05 11.52
CA ASP A 156 5.21 16.79 10.73
C ASP A 156 4.54 17.90 9.91
N LYS A 157 5.01 19.14 10.05
CA LYS A 157 4.41 20.32 9.41
C LYS A 157 4.38 20.25 7.88
N SER A 158 5.27 19.46 7.26
CA SER A 158 5.35 19.29 5.80
C SER A 158 4.44 18.18 5.27
N THR A 159 3.69 17.48 6.12
CA THR A 159 2.81 16.36 5.71
C THR A 159 1.85 16.75 4.59
N ASP A 160 1.12 17.85 4.76
CA ASP A 160 0.11 18.28 3.79
C ASP A 160 0.76 18.73 2.48
N GLU A 161 1.87 19.48 2.57
CA GLU A 161 2.61 19.95 1.40
C GLU A 161 3.20 18.78 0.60
N LEU A 162 3.76 17.78 1.28
CA LEU A 162 4.32 16.59 0.65
C LEU A 162 3.23 15.77 -0.04
N TYR A 163 2.08 15.59 0.60
CA TYR A 163 0.93 14.89 0.01
C TYR A 163 0.48 15.58 -1.29
N GLU A 164 0.27 16.89 -1.24
CA GLU A 164 -0.16 17.68 -2.40
C GLU A 164 0.87 17.65 -3.53
N ARG A 165 2.16 17.79 -3.20
CA ARG A 165 3.25 17.70 -4.19
C ARG A 165 3.30 16.32 -4.85
N THR A 166 3.09 15.26 -4.09
CA THR A 166 3.10 13.88 -4.62
C THR A 166 1.92 13.63 -5.56
N LEU A 167 0.75 14.24 -5.31
CA LEU A 167 -0.39 14.14 -6.22
C LEU A 167 -0.19 14.86 -7.56
N ILE A 168 0.51 15.99 -7.55
CA ILE A 168 0.87 16.73 -8.77
C ILE A 168 1.90 15.92 -9.57
N GLY A 169 2.82 15.26 -8.86
CA GLY A 169 3.95 14.55 -9.44
C GLY A 169 5.08 15.50 -9.85
N THR A 170 6.17 14.93 -10.36
CA THR A 170 7.27 15.67 -10.97
C THR A 170 7.33 15.33 -12.44
N GLU A 171 7.29 16.33 -13.31
CA GLU A 171 7.60 16.16 -14.73
C GLU A 171 9.10 15.87 -14.89
N GLU A 172 9.46 14.59 -14.85
CA GLU A 172 10.79 14.14 -15.23
C GLU A 172 10.74 13.66 -16.69
N THR A 173 11.47 14.32 -17.58
CA THR A 173 11.63 13.87 -18.96
C THR A 173 12.62 12.71 -19.01
N PRO A 174 12.21 11.48 -19.37
CA PRO A 174 13.14 10.35 -19.52
C PRO A 174 14.09 10.56 -20.69
N ASP A 175 15.34 10.15 -20.51
CA ASP A 175 16.31 10.09 -21.60
C ASP A 175 16.00 8.90 -22.53
N VAL A 176 15.49 7.81 -21.95
CA VAL A 176 15.14 6.58 -22.68
C VAL A 176 13.82 6.04 -22.17
N VAL A 177 12.89 5.77 -23.09
CA VAL A 177 11.62 5.07 -22.80
C VAL A 177 11.61 3.73 -23.52
N HIS A 178 11.43 2.66 -22.77
CA HIS A 178 11.04 1.36 -23.31
C HIS A 178 9.51 1.24 -23.25
N LEU A 179 8.85 1.44 -24.39
CA LEU A 179 7.42 1.25 -24.51
C LEU A 179 7.10 -0.23 -24.75
N THR A 180 6.22 -0.79 -23.93
CA THR A 180 5.83 -2.21 -23.97
C THR A 180 4.34 -2.40 -23.67
N HIS A 181 3.88 -3.65 -23.66
CA HIS A 181 2.50 -4.02 -23.40
C HIS A 181 2.41 -5.33 -22.63
N MET A 182 1.24 -5.62 -22.05
CA MET A 182 1.03 -6.90 -21.35
C MET A 182 1.00 -8.05 -22.36
N THR A 183 1.62 -9.18 -22.05
CA THR A 183 1.76 -10.30 -22.98
C THR A 183 0.60 -11.28 -22.82
N THR A 184 0.61 -12.03 -21.72
CA THR A 184 -0.44 -12.97 -21.33
C THR A 184 -1.24 -12.40 -20.16
N LEU A 185 -2.41 -12.98 -19.88
CA LEU A 185 -3.20 -12.61 -18.72
C LEU A 185 -2.40 -12.69 -17.41
N GLN A 186 -1.53 -13.68 -17.30
CA GLN A 186 -0.70 -13.92 -16.11
C GLN A 186 0.49 -12.97 -15.99
N SER A 187 0.86 -12.25 -17.07
CA SER A 187 1.99 -11.30 -17.05
C SER A 187 1.82 -10.19 -16.00
N THR A 188 0.58 -9.86 -15.61
CA THR A 188 0.27 -8.94 -14.51
C THR A 188 0.90 -9.34 -13.19
N TYR A 189 1.04 -10.64 -12.92
CA TYR A 189 1.68 -11.11 -11.68
C TYR A 189 3.20 -10.94 -11.67
N HIS A 190 3.80 -10.67 -12.83
CA HIS A 190 5.21 -10.35 -12.96
C HIS A 190 5.49 -8.84 -12.87
N LEU A 191 4.45 -8.01 -12.72
CA LEU A 191 4.64 -6.62 -12.31
C LEU A 191 5.13 -6.58 -10.86
N ARG A 192 6.01 -5.63 -10.53
CA ARG A 192 6.52 -5.45 -9.16
C ARG A 192 5.43 -5.21 -8.12
N VAL A 193 4.30 -4.64 -8.55
CA VAL A 193 3.10 -4.40 -7.72
C VAL A 193 2.31 -5.69 -7.44
N GLY A 194 2.58 -6.76 -8.19
CA GLY A 194 1.94 -8.06 -8.02
C GLY A 194 2.56 -8.87 -6.87
N ILE A 195 2.86 -10.14 -7.15
CA ILE A 195 3.44 -11.04 -6.15
C ILE A 195 4.95 -11.05 -6.36
N ALA A 196 5.71 -10.39 -5.49
CA ALA A 196 7.17 -10.25 -5.64
C ALA A 196 7.90 -11.59 -5.88
N SER A 197 7.46 -12.67 -5.23
CA SER A 197 8.03 -14.02 -5.41
C SER A 197 7.75 -14.65 -6.77
N VAL A 198 6.68 -14.20 -7.45
CA VAL A 198 6.36 -14.55 -8.83
C VAL A 198 7.13 -13.64 -9.78
N ALA A 199 7.12 -12.33 -9.53
CA ALA A 199 7.84 -11.35 -10.35
C ALA A 199 9.35 -11.61 -10.40
N SER A 200 9.92 -12.24 -9.37
CA SER A 200 11.33 -12.64 -9.33
C SER A 200 11.65 -13.90 -10.16
N ARG A 201 10.65 -14.56 -10.76
CA ARG A 201 10.83 -15.80 -11.55
C ARG A 201 10.58 -15.51 -13.03
N PRO A 202 11.21 -16.26 -13.95
CA PRO A 202 10.88 -16.21 -15.38
C PRO A 202 9.39 -16.49 -15.62
N SER A 203 8.79 -15.80 -16.59
CA SER A 203 7.36 -15.95 -16.94
C SER A 203 6.95 -17.37 -17.31
N ASP A 204 7.89 -18.14 -17.85
CA ASP A 204 7.63 -19.48 -18.37
C ASP A 204 7.52 -20.53 -17.24
N ASN A 205 7.82 -20.13 -15.99
CA ASN A 205 7.79 -21.00 -14.83
C ASN A 205 6.46 -20.85 -14.07
N HIS A 206 5.42 -21.54 -14.55
CA HIS A 206 4.09 -21.50 -13.96
C HIS A 206 4.08 -22.06 -12.52
N VAL A 207 3.64 -21.23 -11.58
CA VAL A 207 3.43 -21.67 -10.19
C VAL A 207 1.97 -22.14 -10.02
N TRP A 208 1.76 -23.28 -9.36
CA TRP A 208 0.45 -23.94 -9.28
C TRP A 208 -0.68 -23.03 -8.77
N TYR A 209 -0.41 -22.14 -7.81
CA TYR A 209 -1.42 -21.25 -7.24
C TYR A 209 -1.79 -20.08 -8.14
N MET A 210 -1.05 -19.82 -9.24
CA MET A 210 -1.44 -18.79 -10.22
C MET A 210 -2.82 -19.07 -10.81
N TRP A 211 -3.18 -20.35 -10.92
CA TRP A 211 -4.54 -20.74 -11.27
C TRP A 211 -5.51 -20.27 -10.20
N MET A 212 -5.28 -20.48 -8.92
CA MET A 212 -6.24 -20.02 -7.89
C MET A 212 -6.51 -18.51 -7.93
N ILE A 213 -5.50 -17.71 -8.28
CA ILE A 213 -5.64 -16.26 -8.38
C ILE A 213 -6.07 -15.77 -9.76
N TRP A 214 -6.24 -16.62 -10.78
CA TRP A 214 -6.60 -16.22 -12.15
C TRP A 214 -7.73 -15.17 -12.26
N PRO A 215 -8.79 -15.17 -11.40
CA PRO A 215 -9.83 -14.15 -11.47
C PRO A 215 -9.30 -12.72 -11.28
N MET A 216 -8.25 -12.53 -10.48
CA MET A 216 -7.63 -11.21 -10.25
C MET A 216 -6.92 -10.70 -11.51
N ALA A 217 -6.31 -11.59 -12.29
CA ALA A 217 -5.71 -11.22 -13.56
C ALA A 217 -6.78 -10.84 -14.60
N CYS A 218 -7.90 -11.57 -14.65
CA CYS A 218 -9.06 -11.17 -15.46
C CYS A 218 -9.60 -9.80 -15.06
N LEU A 219 -9.73 -9.55 -13.76
CA LEU A 219 -10.17 -8.25 -13.27
C LEU A 219 -9.19 -7.14 -13.68
N SER A 220 -7.89 -7.36 -13.49
CA SER A 220 -6.85 -6.43 -13.93
C SER A 220 -6.95 -6.14 -15.43
N MET A 221 -7.18 -7.16 -16.26
CA MET A 221 -7.40 -6.98 -17.70
C MET A 221 -8.61 -6.12 -18.01
N VAL A 222 -9.75 -6.39 -17.38
CA VAL A 222 -10.97 -5.59 -17.57
C VAL A 222 -10.73 -4.15 -17.14
N LEU A 223 -10.08 -3.94 -15.99
CA LEU A 223 -9.77 -2.59 -15.50
C LEU A 223 -8.82 -1.85 -16.43
N ALA A 224 -7.74 -2.49 -16.90
CA ALA A 224 -6.82 -1.90 -17.86
C ALA A 224 -7.51 -1.59 -19.19
N TRP A 225 -8.44 -2.44 -19.62
CA TRP A 225 -9.17 -2.20 -20.87
C TRP A 225 -10.17 -1.05 -20.76
N VAL A 226 -10.94 -0.98 -19.65
CA VAL A 226 -11.98 0.03 -19.44
C VAL A 226 -11.41 1.39 -19.05
N TYR A 227 -10.43 1.42 -18.15
CA TYR A 227 -9.88 2.66 -17.59
C TYR A 227 -8.53 3.06 -18.18
N GLY A 228 -7.87 2.16 -18.94
CA GLY A 228 -6.59 2.44 -19.57
C GLY A 228 -6.74 3.40 -20.75
N SER A 229 -6.58 4.68 -20.45
CA SER A 229 -6.66 5.80 -21.39
C SER A 229 -5.30 6.34 -21.85
N SER A 230 -4.21 5.90 -21.20
CA SER A 230 -2.83 6.31 -21.51
C SER A 230 -1.84 5.22 -21.10
N ALA A 231 -0.62 5.29 -21.64
CA ALA A 231 0.49 4.49 -21.15
C ALA A 231 0.86 4.96 -19.73
N PHE A 232 1.24 4.02 -18.87
CA PHE A 232 1.67 4.33 -17.50
C PHE A 232 3.07 3.80 -17.23
N VAL A 233 3.80 4.51 -16.37
CA VAL A 233 5.16 4.14 -15.97
C VAL A 233 5.09 2.98 -14.99
N VAL A 234 5.68 1.84 -15.34
CA VAL A 234 5.79 0.68 -14.42
C VAL A 234 7.10 0.69 -13.66
N GLU A 235 8.15 1.22 -14.27
CA GLU A 235 9.48 1.26 -13.69
C GLU A 235 10.22 2.52 -14.15
N SER A 236 10.91 3.14 -13.21
CA SER A 236 11.82 4.27 -13.45
C SER A 236 13.17 3.94 -12.80
N LEU A 237 14.24 3.98 -13.59
CA LEU A 237 15.59 3.65 -13.19
C LEU A 237 16.53 4.80 -13.55
N LYS A 238 17.27 5.28 -12.55
CA LYS A 238 18.31 6.29 -12.76
C LYS A 238 19.69 5.65 -12.75
N LEU A 239 20.29 5.49 -13.92
CA LEU A 239 21.64 4.98 -14.09
C LEU A 239 22.62 6.14 -14.33
N LYS A 240 23.28 6.57 -13.25
CA LYS A 240 24.16 7.76 -13.23
C LYS A 240 23.40 9.02 -13.66
N LYS A 241 23.58 9.44 -14.91
CA LYS A 241 22.95 10.63 -15.51
C LYS A 241 21.80 10.27 -16.46
N ILE A 242 21.62 8.99 -16.80
CA ILE A 242 20.60 8.54 -17.74
C ILE A 242 19.39 8.07 -16.92
N MET A 243 18.24 8.67 -17.19
CA MET A 243 16.96 8.26 -16.66
C MET A 243 16.23 7.39 -17.70
N MET A 244 15.99 6.14 -17.32
CA MET A 244 15.31 5.15 -18.15
C MET A 244 13.95 4.82 -17.54
N GLN A 245 12.91 4.76 -18.37
CA GLN A 245 11.58 4.35 -17.94
C GLN A 245 11.03 3.23 -18.81
N THR A 246 10.25 2.35 -18.19
CA THR A 246 9.43 1.36 -18.90
C THR A 246 7.98 1.78 -18.83
N TRP A 247 7.40 2.08 -19.99
CA TRP A 247 6.01 2.49 -20.12
C TRP A 247 5.18 1.32 -20.62
N VAL A 248 4.06 1.04 -19.97
CA VAL A 248 3.17 -0.05 -20.36
C VAL A 248 1.88 0.52 -20.92
N ILE A 249 1.57 0.11 -22.14
CA ILE A 249 0.25 0.31 -22.72
C ILE A 249 -0.71 -0.66 -22.03
N PRO A 250 -1.85 -0.20 -21.50
CA PRO A 250 -2.81 -1.01 -20.74
C PRO A 250 -3.62 -1.97 -21.65
N ARG A 251 -2.93 -2.70 -22.53
CA ARG A 251 -3.49 -3.65 -23.50
C ARG A 251 -2.67 -4.94 -23.51
N TYR A 252 -3.36 -6.06 -23.67
CA TYR A 252 -2.77 -7.38 -23.74
C TYR A 252 -2.52 -7.79 -25.19
N ASN A 253 -1.55 -8.68 -25.42
CA ASN A 253 -1.14 -9.11 -26.76
C ASN A 253 -2.31 -9.56 -27.65
N PHE A 254 -3.24 -10.35 -27.10
CA PHE A 254 -4.40 -10.82 -27.87
C PHE A 254 -5.32 -9.68 -28.36
N GLN A 255 -5.31 -8.52 -27.71
CA GLN A 255 -6.10 -7.34 -28.11
C GLN A 255 -5.49 -6.65 -29.35
N TYR A 256 -4.17 -6.74 -29.56
CA TYR A 256 -3.53 -6.21 -30.77
C TYR A 256 -3.95 -6.96 -32.03
N SER A 257 -4.35 -8.23 -31.88
CA SER A 257 -4.90 -9.04 -32.98
C SER A 257 -6.37 -8.71 -33.31
N LEU A 258 -7.05 -7.92 -32.47
CA LEU A 258 -8.45 -7.54 -32.69
C LEU A 258 -8.52 -6.31 -33.61
N ILE A 259 -9.06 -6.49 -34.81
CA ILE A 259 -9.20 -5.41 -35.82
C ILE A 259 -9.93 -4.19 -35.25
N ARG A 260 -10.95 -4.40 -34.40
CA ARG A 260 -11.74 -3.32 -33.78
C ARG A 260 -10.94 -2.46 -32.80
N GLU A 261 -9.90 -3.00 -32.17
CA GLU A 261 -9.10 -2.28 -31.18
C GLU A 261 -7.93 -1.51 -31.81
N ARG A 262 -7.60 -1.77 -33.09
CA ARG A 262 -6.39 -1.23 -33.75
C ARG A 262 -6.30 0.30 -33.68
N GLU A 263 -7.38 1.01 -33.95
CA GLU A 263 -7.40 2.48 -33.91
C GLU A 263 -7.29 3.03 -32.47
N SER A 264 -7.89 2.34 -31.51
CA SER A 264 -7.80 2.69 -30.08
C SER A 264 -6.38 2.50 -29.56
N ILE A 265 -5.75 1.38 -29.91
CA ILE A 265 -4.37 1.06 -29.54
C ILE A 265 -3.38 2.02 -30.21
N ASN A 266 -3.54 2.31 -31.50
CA ASN A 266 -2.68 3.26 -32.19
C ASN A 266 -2.72 4.64 -31.53
N ARG A 267 -3.89 5.13 -31.14
CA ARG A 267 -4.02 6.38 -30.39
C ARG A 267 -3.26 6.37 -29.06
N LEU A 268 -3.26 5.24 -28.34
CA LEU A 268 -2.49 5.10 -27.09
C LEU A 268 -0.97 5.11 -27.35
N ILE A 269 -0.53 4.47 -28.44
CA ILE A 269 0.89 4.47 -28.85
C ILE A 269 1.31 5.88 -29.25
N GLU A 270 0.52 6.57 -30.08
CA GLU A 270 0.79 7.94 -30.54
C GLU A 270 0.82 8.93 -29.38
N GLN A 271 -0.03 8.76 -28.36
CA GLN A 271 0.02 9.59 -27.14
C GLN A 271 1.25 9.32 -26.27
N ALA A 272 1.86 8.14 -26.39
CA ALA A 272 3.04 7.74 -25.62
C ALA A 272 4.37 8.13 -26.30
N ILE A 273 4.34 8.56 -27.56
CA ILE A 273 5.50 9.01 -28.34
C ILE A 273 5.51 10.53 -28.40
#